data_AF-A0A011UDC8-F1
#
_entry.id   AF-A0A011UDC8-F1
#
_cell.length_a   1.000
_cell.length_b   1.000
_cell.length_c   1.000
_cell.angle_alpha   90.00
_cell.angle_beta   90.00
_cell.angle_gamma   90.00
#
_symmetry.space_group_name_H-M   'P 1'
#
loop_
_entity.id
_entity.type
_entity.pdbx_description
1 polymer ?
#
loop_
_entity_poly.entity_id
_entity_poly.type
_entity_poly.pdbx_seq_one_letter_code
_entity_poly.pdbx_strand_id
1 'polypeptide(L)'
;MGFFTVGYYICKYSKCPDYLGFGGNHFISVSDCLCDHEPAVTKTHGWEREGDMPEYLAKLGIDRDSYLTYSEEVNKLFNDNKLFMDGRFLYFSDAKYFYEKYFSNGRYAFVRVRADKSYKNLFAEDIPLPEYEDYDVAYEKLGCDVIGWDMGGFHSFLCNSLQELFADLCFTENGLADVSYAEAEKMADKIIEDGRGEPVEWLPVTIDMILL
;
A
#
# COMPACT_ATOMS: atom_id res chain seq x y z
N MET A 1 -15.88 3.57 -17.09
CA MET A 1 -15.31 3.64 -15.74
C MET A 1 -14.05 4.48 -15.80
N GLY A 2 -13.92 5.41 -14.88
CA GLY A 2 -12.75 6.30 -14.80
C GLY A 2 -12.09 6.06 -13.46
N PHE A 3 -10.78 5.80 -13.46
CA PHE A 3 -10.03 5.55 -12.24
C PHE A 3 -9.33 6.81 -11.76
N PHE A 4 -9.16 6.94 -10.45
CA PHE A 4 -8.26 7.91 -9.83
C PHE A 4 -7.20 7.19 -9.01
N THR A 5 -6.10 7.89 -8.71
CA THR A 5 -5.03 7.36 -7.87
C THR A 5 -5.31 7.68 -6.40
N VAL A 6 -5.38 6.64 -5.58
CA VAL A 6 -5.48 6.76 -4.11
C VAL A 6 -4.13 7.19 -3.53
N GLY A 7 -3.04 6.61 -4.05
CA GLY A 7 -1.68 6.99 -3.72
C GLY A 7 -0.67 5.98 -4.21
N TYR A 8 0.57 6.15 -3.76
CA TYR A 8 1.71 5.34 -4.15
C TYR A 8 2.41 4.78 -2.91
N TYR A 9 2.88 3.54 -3.01
CA TYR A 9 3.57 2.85 -1.92
C TYR A 9 4.87 2.23 -2.41
N ILE A 10 5.83 2.11 -1.51
CA ILE A 10 7.03 1.29 -1.69
C ILE A 10 6.89 0.09 -0.77
N CYS A 11 6.33 -0.99 -1.29
CA CYS A 11 6.02 -2.19 -0.53
C CYS A 11 7.22 -3.14 -0.55
N LYS A 12 7.63 -3.64 0.61
CA LYS A 12 8.65 -4.69 0.67
C LYS A 12 8.04 -6.02 0.25
N TYR A 13 8.73 -6.75 -0.65
CA TYR A 13 8.33 -8.12 -0.95
C TYR A 13 8.42 -8.97 0.31
N SER A 14 7.31 -9.64 0.62
CA SER A 14 7.17 -10.45 1.83
C SER A 14 6.84 -11.89 1.48
N LYS A 15 7.01 -12.79 2.43
CA LYS A 15 6.49 -14.15 2.31
C LYS A 15 4.97 -14.08 2.54
N CYS A 16 4.19 -14.77 1.71
CA CYS A 16 2.76 -14.93 1.96
C CYS A 16 2.55 -15.55 3.37
N PRO A 17 1.72 -14.94 4.23
CA PRO A 17 1.40 -15.51 5.54
C PRO A 17 0.77 -16.90 5.42
N ASP A 18 1.28 -17.86 6.20
CA ASP A 18 0.87 -19.27 6.10
C ASP A 18 -0.63 -19.49 6.38
N TYR A 19 -1.25 -18.63 7.20
CA TYR A 19 -2.66 -18.71 7.56
C TYR A 19 -3.61 -18.36 6.40
N LEU A 20 -3.14 -17.67 5.36
CA LEU A 20 -3.97 -17.33 4.20
C LEU A 20 -4.23 -18.54 3.29
N GLY A 21 -3.45 -19.61 3.44
CA GLY A 21 -3.69 -20.88 2.76
C GLY A 21 -3.40 -20.90 1.26
N PHE A 22 -2.98 -19.77 0.66
CA PHE A 22 -2.51 -19.71 -0.73
C PHE A 22 -1.00 -19.45 -0.81
N GLY A 23 -0.35 -20.06 -1.80
CA GLY A 23 1.08 -19.90 -2.03
C GLY A 23 1.41 -18.63 -2.81
N GLY A 24 2.50 -17.96 -2.44
CA GLY A 24 3.05 -16.82 -3.18
C GLY A 24 4.49 -16.58 -2.76
N ASN A 25 5.40 -16.51 -3.74
CA ASN A 25 6.82 -16.29 -3.48
C ASN A 25 7.15 -14.80 -3.28
N HIS A 26 6.33 -13.89 -3.83
CA HIS A 26 6.53 -12.45 -3.80
C HIS A 26 5.25 -11.74 -3.36
N PHE A 27 4.85 -11.92 -2.10
CA PHE A 27 3.61 -11.33 -1.60
C PHE A 27 3.77 -9.81 -1.41
N ILE A 28 2.80 -9.04 -1.92
CA ILE A 28 2.67 -7.60 -1.70
C ILE A 28 1.25 -7.27 -1.24
N SER A 29 1.14 -6.28 -0.36
CA SER A 29 -0.13 -5.68 0.04
C SER A 29 0.13 -4.25 0.46
N VAL A 30 -0.84 -3.37 0.26
CA VAL A 30 -0.84 -2.01 0.79
C VAL A 30 -1.40 -1.94 2.21
N SER A 31 -1.61 -3.09 2.85
CA SER A 31 -1.94 -3.19 4.26
C SER A 31 -0.71 -3.42 5.13
N ASP A 32 -0.56 -2.55 6.14
CA ASP A 32 0.51 -2.63 7.15
C ASP A 32 0.44 -3.90 8.01
N CYS A 33 -0.74 -4.56 8.04
CA CYS A 33 -0.93 -5.82 8.73
C CYS A 33 -0.24 -7.01 8.02
N LEU A 34 0.06 -6.87 6.73
CA LEU A 34 0.53 -7.97 5.88
C LEU A 34 1.92 -7.71 5.28
N CYS A 35 2.26 -6.46 4.98
CA CYS A 35 3.54 -6.08 4.41
C CYS A 35 4.12 -4.84 5.09
N ASP A 36 5.47 -4.81 5.20
CA ASP A 36 6.18 -3.59 5.55
C ASP A 36 6.12 -2.61 4.37
N HIS A 37 5.83 -1.33 4.63
CA HIS A 37 5.99 -0.24 3.66
C HIS A 37 7.11 0.70 4.07
N GLU A 38 7.73 1.31 3.07
CA GLU A 38 8.69 2.38 3.26
C GLU A 38 8.22 3.66 2.56
N PRO A 39 8.52 4.84 3.10
CA PRO A 39 9.11 5.09 4.41
C PRO A 39 8.19 4.68 5.58
N ALA A 40 8.73 3.93 6.53
CA ALA A 40 8.05 3.72 7.81
C ALA A 40 8.15 4.99 8.67
N VAL A 41 7.13 5.85 8.62
CA VAL A 41 7.12 7.18 9.27
C VAL A 41 7.44 7.10 10.76
N THR A 42 6.85 6.13 11.47
CA THR A 42 7.07 5.92 12.91
C THR A 42 8.52 5.56 13.26
N LYS A 43 9.27 4.98 12.31
CA LYS A 43 10.67 4.57 12.47
C LYS A 43 11.66 5.62 12.00
N THR A 44 11.23 6.88 11.87
CA THR A 44 12.14 8.00 11.57
C THR A 44 12.61 8.67 12.86
N HIS A 45 13.78 9.31 12.79
CA HIS A 45 14.42 9.95 13.93
C HIS A 45 13.49 10.98 14.56
N GLY A 46 13.34 10.90 15.89
CA GLY A 46 12.50 11.81 16.67
C GLY A 46 11.06 11.33 16.95
N TRP A 47 10.63 10.22 16.35
CA TRP A 47 9.31 9.62 16.59
C TRP A 47 9.40 8.48 17.60
N GLU A 48 9.80 7.29 17.15
CA GLU A 48 10.02 6.13 18.01
C GLU A 48 11.51 5.86 18.21
N ARG A 49 11.83 5.22 19.34
CA ARG A 49 13.21 4.81 19.64
C ARG A 49 13.77 3.80 18.64
N GLU A 50 12.91 3.10 17.90
CA GLU A 50 13.31 2.02 16.99
C GLU A 50 13.99 2.51 15.70
N GLY A 51 13.74 3.75 15.27
CA GLY A 51 14.36 4.30 14.06
C GLY A 51 15.87 4.44 14.14
N ASP A 52 16.39 4.78 15.32
CA ASP A 52 17.83 4.94 15.56
C ASP A 52 18.53 3.61 15.89
N MET A 53 17.78 2.50 15.90
CA MET A 53 18.31 1.21 16.29
C MET A 53 19.15 0.59 15.15
N PRO A 54 20.34 0.04 15.44
CA PRO A 54 21.22 -0.55 14.43
C PRO A 54 20.52 -1.59 13.54
N GLU A 55 19.54 -2.32 14.05
CA GLU A 55 18.78 -3.32 13.31
C GLU A 55 17.94 -2.71 12.18
N TYR A 56 17.35 -1.53 12.40
CA TYR A 56 16.57 -0.85 11.37
C TYR A 56 17.47 -0.22 10.30
N LEU A 57 18.57 0.43 10.72
CA LEU A 57 19.57 0.96 9.79
C LEU A 57 20.15 -0.17 8.91
N ALA A 58 20.43 -1.34 9.51
CA ALA A 58 20.90 -2.51 8.78
C ALA A 58 19.85 -3.04 7.77
N LYS A 59 18.55 -2.98 8.09
CA LYS A 59 17.47 -3.34 7.15
C LYS A 59 17.42 -2.40 5.96
N LEU A 60 17.52 -1.10 6.20
CA LEU A 60 17.58 -0.08 5.14
C LEU A 60 18.85 -0.21 4.29
N GLY A 61 19.95 -0.67 4.89
CA GLY A 61 21.22 -0.84 4.20
C GLY A 61 21.96 0.48 3.98
N ILE A 62 21.71 1.46 4.84
CA ILE A 62 22.30 2.81 4.80
C ILE A 62 23.07 3.08 6.11
N ASP A 63 24.06 3.96 6.05
CA ASP A 63 24.77 4.40 7.26
C ASP A 63 23.96 5.44 8.05
N ARG A 64 24.48 5.84 9.22
CA ARG A 64 23.81 6.76 10.13
C ARG A 64 23.57 8.14 9.50
N ASP A 65 24.55 8.68 8.77
CA ASP A 65 24.45 10.02 8.19
C ASP A 65 23.42 10.04 7.04
N SER A 66 23.42 8.98 6.23
CA SER A 66 22.42 8.73 5.19
C SER A 66 21.03 8.53 5.80
N TYR A 67 20.93 7.83 6.93
CA TYR A 67 19.67 7.66 7.66
C TYR A 67 19.13 8.98 8.24
N LEU A 68 19.99 9.84 8.80
CA LEU A 68 19.56 11.16 9.27
C LEU A 68 19.03 12.00 8.11
N THR A 69 19.72 11.97 6.96
CA THR A 69 19.25 12.64 5.73
C THR A 69 17.90 12.10 5.27
N TYR A 70 17.75 10.77 5.19
CA TYR A 70 16.49 10.10 4.88
C TYR A 70 15.38 10.54 5.84
N SER A 71 15.65 10.51 7.14
CA SER A 71 14.69 10.88 8.17
C SER A 71 14.25 12.33 8.06
N GLU A 72 15.15 13.26 7.76
CA GLU A 72 14.81 14.67 7.54
C GLU A 72 13.92 14.85 6.30
N GLU A 73 14.20 14.13 5.22
CA GLU A 73 13.39 14.15 4.00
C GLU A 73 11.98 13.58 4.24
N VAL A 74 11.86 12.47 4.98
CA VAL A 74 10.57 11.87 5.35
C VAL A 74 9.77 12.84 6.22
N ASN A 75 10.39 13.39 7.27
CA ASN A 75 9.76 14.36 8.16
C ASN A 75 9.27 15.59 7.39
N LYS A 76 10.04 16.05 6.40
CA LYS A 76 9.62 17.15 5.54
C LYS A 76 8.37 16.79 4.73
N LEU A 77 8.33 15.63 4.05
CA LEU A 77 7.14 15.24 3.28
C LEU A 77 5.91 15.04 4.15
N PHE A 78 6.08 14.45 5.33
CA PHE A 78 4.99 14.27 6.29
C PHE A 78 4.43 15.62 6.76
N ASN A 79 5.30 16.56 7.16
CA ASN A 79 4.89 17.91 7.58
C ASN A 79 4.24 18.73 6.46
N ASP A 80 4.60 18.46 5.21
CA ASP A 80 4.00 19.07 4.02
C ASP A 80 2.68 18.38 3.60
N ASN A 81 2.18 17.39 4.35
CA ASN A 81 1.01 16.55 4.04
C ASN A 81 1.11 15.81 2.70
N LYS A 82 2.33 15.40 2.32
CA LYS A 82 2.61 14.66 1.06
C LYS A 82 2.83 13.17 1.27
N LEU A 83 3.01 12.75 2.53
CA LEU A 83 3.24 11.38 2.97
C LEU A 83 2.35 11.10 4.18
N PHE A 84 1.75 9.92 4.22
CA PHE A 84 0.85 9.46 5.30
C PHE A 84 1.55 8.51 6.26
N MET A 85 0.91 8.28 7.41
CA MET A 85 1.44 7.43 8.47
C MET A 85 1.68 5.98 8.00
N ASP A 86 0.84 5.49 7.08
CA ASP A 86 0.95 4.18 6.42
C ASP A 86 1.98 4.14 5.28
N GLY A 87 2.85 5.16 5.18
CA GLY A 87 3.86 5.23 4.12
C GLY A 87 3.31 5.58 2.73
N ARG A 88 2.03 5.96 2.61
CA ARG A 88 1.43 6.36 1.34
C ARG A 88 1.92 7.74 0.89
N PHE A 89 2.54 7.81 -0.28
CA PHE A 89 2.81 9.05 -0.97
C PHE A 89 1.60 9.51 -1.77
N LEU A 90 1.30 10.81 -1.74
CA LEU A 90 0.26 11.39 -2.61
C LEU A 90 0.75 11.62 -4.03
N TYR A 91 2.03 11.97 -4.20
CA TYR A 91 2.60 12.37 -5.49
C TYR A 91 3.60 11.34 -6.00
N PHE A 92 3.48 11.04 -7.30
CA PHE A 92 4.38 10.12 -7.99
C PHE A 92 5.83 10.58 -7.91
N SER A 93 6.10 11.88 -8.12
CA SER A 93 7.45 12.43 -8.08
C SER A 93 8.16 12.21 -6.75
N ASP A 94 7.42 12.37 -5.65
CA ASP A 94 7.96 12.17 -4.29
C ASP A 94 8.24 10.68 -4.06
N ALA A 95 7.30 9.79 -4.41
CA ALA A 95 7.47 8.35 -4.28
C ALA A 95 8.64 7.82 -5.14
N LYS A 96 8.73 8.29 -6.40
CA LYS A 96 9.80 7.94 -7.33
C LYS A 96 11.17 8.36 -6.79
N TYR A 97 11.28 9.59 -6.28
CA TYR A 97 12.52 10.09 -5.69
C TYR A 97 13.00 9.19 -4.57
N PHE A 98 12.11 8.83 -3.63
CA PHE A 98 12.44 7.93 -2.52
C PHE A 98 12.81 6.53 -2.99
N TYR A 99 12.03 5.97 -3.92
CA TYR A 99 12.29 4.64 -4.46
C TYR A 99 13.67 4.56 -5.13
N GLU A 100 13.98 5.48 -6.05
CA GLU A 100 15.25 5.46 -6.77
C GLU A 100 16.45 5.67 -5.83
N LYS A 101 16.30 6.59 -4.87
CA LYS A 101 17.39 6.96 -3.95
C LYS A 101 17.67 5.90 -2.89
N TYR A 102 16.65 5.21 -2.37
CA TYR A 102 16.80 4.34 -1.19
C TYR A 102 16.39 2.88 -1.42
N PHE A 103 15.46 2.59 -2.34
CA PHE A 103 14.75 1.30 -2.38
C PHE A 103 14.85 0.54 -3.72
N SER A 104 15.62 1.05 -4.68
CA SER A 104 15.86 0.46 -6.01
C SER A 104 16.73 -0.80 -6.03
N ASN A 105 16.93 -1.44 -4.87
CA ASN A 105 17.80 -2.62 -4.68
C ASN A 105 17.11 -3.97 -4.98
N GLY A 106 15.89 -3.94 -5.54
CA GLY A 106 15.12 -5.13 -5.93
C GLY A 106 14.35 -5.83 -4.79
N ARG A 107 14.45 -5.34 -3.54
CA ARG A 107 13.70 -5.89 -2.39
C ARG A 107 12.29 -5.29 -2.24
N TYR A 108 12.00 -4.24 -2.99
CA TYR A 108 10.77 -3.45 -2.87
C TYR A 108 10.05 -3.36 -4.21
N ALA A 109 8.73 -3.39 -4.17
CA ALA A 109 7.85 -3.05 -5.27
C ALA A 109 7.42 -1.59 -5.14
N PHE A 110 7.56 -0.82 -6.22
CA PHE A 110 6.96 0.51 -6.31
C PHE A 110 5.57 0.37 -6.92
N VAL A 111 4.52 0.62 -6.14
CA VAL A 111 3.14 0.36 -6.56
C VAL A 111 2.27 1.61 -6.49
N ARG A 112 1.24 1.61 -7.33
CA ARG A 112 0.17 2.59 -7.35
C ARG A 112 -1.16 1.92 -7.03
N VAL A 113 -1.95 2.55 -6.18
CA VAL A 113 -3.31 2.12 -5.83
C VAL A 113 -4.31 2.96 -6.59
N ARG A 114 -5.25 2.33 -7.29
CA ARG A 114 -6.34 3.03 -7.99
C ARG A 114 -7.71 2.47 -7.64
N ALA A 115 -8.70 3.35 -7.64
CA ALA A 115 -10.11 3.02 -7.47
C ALA A 115 -10.97 3.74 -8.52
N ASP A 116 -12.18 3.27 -8.79
CA ASP A 116 -13.13 3.98 -9.65
C ASP A 116 -13.54 5.31 -9.01
N LYS A 117 -13.71 6.35 -9.85
CA LYS A 117 -14.09 7.71 -9.44
C LYS A 117 -15.41 7.78 -8.69
N SER A 118 -16.29 6.78 -8.79
CA SER A 118 -17.48 6.65 -7.95
C SER A 118 -17.15 6.60 -6.45
N TYR A 119 -16.01 6.00 -6.09
CA TYR A 119 -15.56 5.85 -4.71
C TYR A 119 -14.86 7.11 -4.16
N LYS A 120 -14.57 8.12 -5.00
CA LYS A 120 -13.75 9.28 -4.63
C LYS A 120 -14.25 10.01 -3.37
N ASN A 121 -15.57 10.09 -3.18
CA ASN A 121 -16.14 10.76 -2.01
C ASN A 121 -15.91 10.00 -0.71
N LEU A 122 -15.88 8.67 -0.75
CA LEU A 122 -15.57 7.83 0.42
C LEU A 122 -14.12 8.01 0.85
N PHE A 123 -13.22 8.25 -0.11
CA PHE A 123 -11.87 8.67 0.22
C PHE A 123 -11.84 10.12 0.72
N ALA A 124 -12.52 11.07 0.09
CA ALA A 124 -12.35 12.49 0.39
C ALA A 124 -12.76 12.93 1.82
N GLU A 125 -13.62 12.18 2.52
CA GLU A 125 -14.01 12.50 3.91
C GLU A 125 -12.90 12.15 4.92
N ASP A 126 -12.17 11.04 4.73
CA ASP A 126 -11.21 10.50 5.72
C ASP A 126 -9.79 10.27 5.16
N ILE A 127 -9.62 10.33 3.85
CA ILE A 127 -8.43 9.92 3.09
C ILE A 127 -8.06 11.01 2.08
N PRO A 128 -7.02 11.82 2.37
CA PRO A 128 -6.59 12.88 1.49
C PRO A 128 -6.18 12.34 0.13
N LEU A 129 -6.70 12.97 -0.92
CA LEU A 129 -6.41 12.61 -2.30
C LEU A 129 -5.45 13.61 -2.92
N PRO A 130 -4.61 13.18 -3.88
CA PRO A 130 -3.79 14.11 -4.64
C PRO A 130 -4.67 15.13 -5.37
N GLU A 131 -4.26 16.40 -5.33
CA GLU A 131 -4.98 17.50 -5.99
C GLU A 131 -5.03 17.34 -7.53
N TYR A 132 -4.04 16.63 -8.09
CA TYR A 132 -3.91 16.35 -9.52
C TYR A 132 -3.48 14.90 -9.75
N GLU A 133 -4.06 14.24 -10.76
CA GLU A 133 -3.64 12.92 -11.23
C GLU A 133 -2.39 13.07 -12.11
N ASP A 134 -1.35 12.28 -11.85
CA ASP A 134 -0.17 12.20 -12.73
C ASP A 134 -0.45 11.11 -13.78
N TYR A 135 -0.75 11.54 -15.01
CA TYR A 135 -1.41 10.68 -16.00
C TYR A 135 -0.47 9.80 -16.84
N ASP A 136 0.84 10.00 -16.80
CA ASP A 136 1.78 9.42 -17.78
C ASP A 136 2.88 8.55 -17.14
N VAL A 137 2.48 7.68 -16.22
CA VAL A 137 3.36 6.70 -15.59
C VAL A 137 3.14 5.33 -16.23
N ALA A 138 4.20 4.69 -16.72
CA ALA A 138 4.14 3.33 -17.23
C ALA A 138 3.90 2.35 -16.07
N TYR A 139 3.00 1.38 -16.27
CA TYR A 139 2.65 0.43 -15.23
C TYR A 139 2.25 -0.94 -15.78
N GLU A 140 2.37 -1.95 -14.92
CA GLU A 140 1.81 -3.28 -15.11
C GLU A 140 0.75 -3.53 -14.03
N LYS A 141 -0.45 -3.99 -14.40
CA LYS A 141 -1.48 -4.34 -13.42
C LYS A 141 -1.10 -5.66 -12.74
N LEU A 142 -0.97 -5.66 -11.41
CA LEU A 142 -0.59 -6.86 -10.65
C LEU A 142 -1.78 -7.67 -10.13
N GLY A 143 -2.94 -7.04 -9.99
CA GLY A 143 -4.16 -7.68 -9.50
C GLY A 143 -5.12 -6.68 -8.85
N CYS A 144 -6.10 -7.20 -8.14
CA CYS A 144 -7.04 -6.43 -7.34
C CYS A 144 -6.87 -6.73 -5.84
N ASP A 145 -7.32 -5.80 -5.01
CA ASP A 145 -7.48 -5.99 -3.57
C ASP A 145 -8.82 -5.37 -3.15
N VAL A 146 -9.32 -5.75 -1.98
CA VAL A 146 -10.43 -5.09 -1.30
C VAL A 146 -9.88 -4.56 0.01
N ILE A 147 -9.85 -3.24 0.14
CA ILE A 147 -9.21 -2.56 1.28
C ILE A 147 -10.22 -1.72 2.04
N GLY A 148 -10.01 -1.56 3.34
CA GLY A 148 -10.71 -0.59 4.17
C GLY A 148 -9.73 0.27 4.94
N TRP A 149 -10.08 1.52 5.22
CA TRP A 149 -9.24 2.45 5.96
C TRP A 149 -9.64 2.48 7.43
N ASP A 150 -8.68 2.25 8.33
CA ASP A 150 -8.86 2.40 9.77
C ASP A 150 -7.55 2.83 10.43
N MET A 151 -7.65 3.54 11.56
CA MET A 151 -6.53 3.90 12.46
C MET A 151 -5.26 4.44 11.77
N GLY A 152 -5.40 5.10 10.61
CA GLY A 152 -4.28 5.73 9.90
C GLY A 152 -3.58 4.86 8.84
N GLY A 153 -4.16 3.72 8.46
CA GLY A 153 -3.67 2.88 7.36
C GLY A 153 -4.75 2.01 6.71
N PHE A 154 -4.36 1.27 5.67
CA PHE A 154 -5.27 0.33 5.02
C PHE A 154 -5.20 -1.08 5.61
N HIS A 155 -6.35 -1.72 5.66
CA HIS A 155 -6.56 -3.13 5.97
C HIS A 155 -7.02 -3.84 4.69
N SER A 156 -6.31 -4.87 4.27
CA SER A 156 -6.79 -5.75 3.20
C SER A 156 -7.83 -6.72 3.77
N PHE A 157 -8.79 -7.14 2.96
CA PHE A 157 -9.74 -8.21 3.32
C PHE A 157 -9.01 -9.50 3.74
N LEU A 158 -7.78 -9.70 3.26
CA LEU A 158 -6.91 -10.80 3.66
C LEU A 158 -6.51 -10.74 5.14
N CYS A 159 -6.42 -9.55 5.75
CA CYS A 159 -6.08 -9.38 7.17
C CYS A 159 -7.04 -10.16 8.09
N ASN A 160 -8.30 -10.30 7.69
CA ASN A 160 -9.31 -11.04 8.45
C ASN A 160 -9.68 -12.37 7.79
N SER A 161 -8.82 -12.90 6.92
CA SER A 161 -9.03 -14.15 6.17
C SER A 161 -10.34 -14.17 5.35
N LEU A 162 -10.79 -13.01 4.85
CA LEU A 162 -12.08 -12.90 4.17
C LEU A 162 -12.08 -13.54 2.77
N GLN A 163 -10.92 -13.96 2.26
CA GLN A 163 -10.84 -14.79 1.04
C GLN A 163 -11.67 -16.06 1.14
N GLU A 164 -11.87 -16.60 2.35
CA GLU A 164 -12.67 -17.81 2.58
C GLU A 164 -14.16 -17.62 2.22
N LEU A 165 -14.64 -16.37 2.08
CA LEU A 165 -16.01 -16.08 1.66
C LEU A 165 -16.26 -16.36 0.18
N PHE A 166 -15.19 -16.45 -0.62
CA PHE A 166 -15.26 -16.50 -2.07
C PHE A 166 -14.74 -17.85 -2.56
N ALA A 167 -15.69 -18.76 -2.84
CA ALA A 167 -15.35 -20.01 -3.50
C ALA A 167 -14.67 -19.70 -4.85
N ASP A 168 -13.57 -20.39 -5.13
CA ASP A 168 -12.79 -20.28 -6.38
C ASP A 168 -12.01 -18.97 -6.58
N LEU A 169 -11.78 -18.19 -5.54
CA LEU A 169 -10.90 -17.01 -5.64
C LEU A 169 -9.45 -17.44 -5.94
N CYS A 170 -8.94 -17.01 -7.08
CA CYS A 170 -7.55 -17.19 -7.48
C CYS A 170 -6.71 -15.97 -7.08
N PHE A 171 -5.41 -16.20 -6.90
CA PHE A 171 -4.43 -15.18 -6.59
C PHE A 171 -3.34 -15.13 -7.64
N THR A 172 -2.87 -13.92 -7.95
CA THR A 172 -1.69 -13.72 -8.79
C THR A 172 -0.43 -14.15 -8.04
N GLU A 173 0.71 -14.23 -8.73
CA GLU A 173 2.00 -14.57 -8.08
C GLU A 173 2.41 -13.59 -6.97
N ASN A 174 1.80 -12.39 -6.99
CA ASN A 174 2.02 -11.33 -6.02
C ASN A 174 1.05 -11.37 -4.82
N GLY A 175 0.17 -12.38 -4.76
CA GLY A 175 -0.79 -12.56 -3.67
C GLY A 175 -2.01 -11.63 -3.71
N LEU A 176 -2.26 -11.00 -4.87
CA LEU A 176 -3.44 -10.16 -5.12
C LEU A 176 -4.54 -10.98 -5.77
N ALA A 177 -5.80 -10.59 -5.61
CA ALA A 177 -6.92 -11.27 -6.25
C ALA A 177 -6.82 -11.17 -7.77
N ASP A 178 -6.82 -12.34 -8.44
CA ASP A 178 -6.77 -12.44 -9.91
C ASP A 178 -8.18 -12.35 -10.49
N VAL A 179 -8.77 -11.15 -10.36
CA VAL A 179 -10.15 -10.88 -10.77
C VAL A 179 -10.24 -9.54 -11.51
N SER A 180 -11.33 -9.37 -12.25
CA SER A 180 -11.67 -8.07 -12.80
C SER A 180 -12.01 -7.07 -11.68
N TYR A 181 -11.92 -5.76 -11.97
CA TYR A 181 -12.31 -4.75 -10.99
C TYR A 181 -13.78 -4.90 -10.59
N ALA A 182 -14.66 -5.22 -11.54
CA ALA A 182 -16.08 -5.43 -11.29
C ALA A 182 -16.38 -6.66 -10.41
N GLU A 183 -15.49 -7.64 -10.38
CA GLU A 183 -15.58 -8.75 -9.43
C GLU A 183 -15.09 -8.34 -8.05
N ALA A 184 -14.01 -7.55 -7.96
CA ALA A 184 -13.58 -6.95 -6.70
C ALA A 184 -14.66 -6.04 -6.08
N GLU A 185 -15.41 -5.28 -6.91
CA GLU A 185 -16.58 -4.51 -6.47
C GLU A 185 -17.62 -5.41 -5.79
N LYS A 186 -17.99 -6.52 -6.45
CA LYS A 186 -18.93 -7.51 -5.86
C LYS A 186 -18.38 -8.15 -4.59
N MET A 187 -17.05 -8.33 -4.49
CA MET A 187 -16.43 -8.85 -3.28
C MET A 187 -16.57 -7.87 -2.11
N ALA A 188 -16.32 -6.58 -2.34
CA ALA A 188 -16.52 -5.53 -1.35
C ALA A 188 -17.98 -5.46 -0.89
N ASP A 189 -18.93 -5.43 -1.83
CA ASP A 189 -20.37 -5.43 -1.53
C ASP A 189 -20.76 -6.64 -0.67
N LYS A 190 -20.27 -7.83 -1.02
CA LYS A 190 -20.56 -9.06 -0.26
C LYS A 190 -20.02 -9.01 1.17
N ILE A 191 -18.82 -8.47 1.39
CA ILE A 191 -18.23 -8.32 2.73
C ILE A 191 -19.13 -7.41 3.59
N ILE A 192 -19.61 -6.32 3.00
CA ILE A 192 -20.51 -5.36 3.66
C ILE A 192 -21.88 -6.00 3.96
N GLU A 193 -22.50 -6.65 2.97
CA GLU A 193 -23.81 -7.31 3.09
C GLU A 193 -23.81 -8.41 4.15
N ASP A 194 -22.75 -9.22 4.21
CA ASP A 194 -22.60 -10.30 5.19
C ASP A 194 -22.16 -9.79 6.58
N GLY A 195 -21.81 -8.50 6.72
CA GLY A 195 -21.34 -7.90 7.96
C GLY A 195 -20.03 -8.53 8.48
N ARG A 196 -19.08 -8.80 7.59
CA ARG A 196 -17.82 -9.49 7.89
C ARG A 196 -16.65 -8.50 7.93
N GLY A 197 -15.60 -8.88 8.67
CA GLY A 197 -14.38 -8.07 8.79
C GLY A 197 -14.50 -6.92 9.79
N GLU A 198 -13.61 -5.94 9.63
CA GLU A 198 -13.58 -4.70 10.38
C GLU A 198 -14.73 -3.74 9.98
N PRO A 199 -15.17 -2.84 10.89
CA PRO A 199 -16.25 -1.89 10.64
C PRO A 199 -15.76 -0.68 9.82
N VAL A 200 -15.29 -0.96 8.61
CA VAL A 200 -14.69 0.00 7.68
C VAL A 200 -15.48 0.04 6.38
N GLU A 201 -15.33 1.14 5.64
CA GLU A 201 -15.80 1.22 4.26
C GLU A 201 -14.89 0.36 3.37
N TRP A 202 -15.39 -0.81 2.96
CA TRP A 202 -14.66 -1.73 2.09
C TRP A 202 -14.71 -1.26 0.64
N LEU A 203 -13.54 -1.14 0.03
CA LEU A 203 -13.35 -0.49 -1.26
C LEU A 203 -12.52 -1.37 -2.20
N PRO A 204 -12.99 -1.61 -3.43
CA PRO A 204 -12.24 -2.34 -4.43
C PRO A 204 -11.14 -1.44 -5.02
N VAL A 205 -9.94 -1.98 -5.13
CA VAL A 205 -8.79 -1.30 -5.73
C VAL A 205 -8.06 -2.18 -6.74
N THR A 206 -7.41 -1.54 -7.70
CA THR A 206 -6.34 -2.18 -8.48
C THR A 206 -4.99 -1.79 -7.91
N ILE A 207 -4.08 -2.76 -7.82
CA ILE A 207 -2.68 -2.52 -7.50
C ILE A 207 -1.88 -2.65 -8.80
N ASP A 208 -1.16 -1.60 -9.16
CA ASP A 208 -0.29 -1.59 -10.33
C ASP A 208 1.17 -1.45 -9.91
N MET A 209 2.06 -2.21 -10.53
CA MET A 209 3.50 -1.99 -10.46
C MET A 209 3.87 -0.81 -11.34
N ILE A 210 4.63 0.12 -10.81
CA ILE A 210 5.23 1.20 -11.57
C ILE A 210 6.48 0.68 -12.29
N LEU A 211 6.59 0.99 -13.58
CA LEU A 211 7.75 0.68 -14.41
C LEU A 211 8.61 1.95 -14.54
N LEU A 212 9.84 1.91 -14.02
CA LEU A 212 10.82 3.00 -14.06
C LEU A 212 11.93 2.74 -15.08
#